data_AF-A0A9R0Y131-F1
#
_entry.id   AF-A0A9R0Y131-F1
#
_cell.length_a   1.000
_cell.length_b   1.000
_cell.length_c   1.000
_cell.angle_alpha   90.00
_cell.angle_beta   90.00
_cell.angle_gamma   90.00
#
_symmetry.space_group_name_H-M   'P 1'
#
loop_
_entity.id
_entity.type
_entity.pdbx_description
1 polymer ?
#
loop_
_entity_poly.entity_id
_entity_poly.type
_entity_poly.pdbx_seq_one_letter_code
_entity_poly.pdbx_strand_id
1 'polypeptide(L)'
;MGVLTPLSEQLTKPLPHAIVLVTLDELSSDAKKLLPEGTRFAVTLRGDESYEQLDVLKSVDNITMLLHNVPYGEEKTGRVHAARRLFEYLETSGLNFPVIHHIDFPKSIDRDGLVIGAGSNVGALLVDGLGDGVLLEAGNQEFEFLRDTSFNLLQGCRMRNTKTVR
;
A
#
# COMPACT_ATOMS: atom_id res chain seq x y z
N MET A 1 -5.11 -10.49 -14.98
CA MET A 1 -4.53 -9.24 -14.46
C MET A 1 -5.63 -8.48 -13.73
N GLY A 2 -5.39 -8.08 -12.48
CA GLY A 2 -6.23 -7.07 -11.81
C GLY A 2 -5.70 -5.68 -12.16
N VAL A 3 -6.59 -4.73 -12.44
CA VAL A 3 -6.22 -3.33 -12.70
C VAL A 3 -6.62 -2.51 -11.48
N LEU A 4 -5.66 -1.77 -10.91
CA LEU A 4 -5.96 -0.75 -9.91
C LEU A 4 -6.39 0.53 -10.65
N THR A 5 -7.58 1.03 -10.34
CA THR A 5 -8.13 2.24 -10.96
C THR A 5 -8.50 3.24 -9.87
N PRO A 6 -8.10 4.52 -10.01
CA PRO A 6 -8.63 5.57 -9.15
C PRO A 6 -10.17 5.61 -9.18
N LEU A 7 -10.79 6.00 -8.08
CA LEU A 7 -12.24 6.14 -7.99
C LEU A 7 -12.83 7.00 -9.12
N SER A 8 -12.17 8.13 -9.44
CA SER A 8 -12.59 9.05 -10.50
C SER A 8 -12.65 8.42 -11.89
N GLU A 9 -11.67 7.58 -12.23
CA GLU A 9 -11.62 6.89 -13.53
C GLU A 9 -12.67 5.81 -13.61
N GLN A 10 -12.89 5.05 -12.54
CA GLN A 10 -13.90 3.98 -12.51
C GLN A 10 -15.33 4.54 -12.61
N LEU A 11 -15.59 5.73 -12.05
CA LEU A 11 -16.86 6.43 -12.21
C LEU A 11 -17.09 6.93 -13.65
N THR A 12 -16.02 7.28 -14.36
CA THR A 12 -16.10 7.82 -15.73
C THR A 12 -16.14 6.72 -16.79
N LYS A 13 -15.35 5.65 -16.60
CA LYS A 13 -15.22 4.50 -17.50
C LYS A 13 -15.09 3.22 -16.65
N PRO A 14 -16.20 2.58 -16.27
CA PRO A 14 -16.14 1.41 -15.41
C PRO A 14 -15.45 0.25 -16.13
N LEU A 15 -14.28 -0.13 -15.63
CA LEU A 15 -13.56 -1.31 -16.11
C LEU A 15 -14.08 -2.55 -15.37
N PRO A 16 -14.48 -3.62 -16.09
CA PRO A 16 -14.94 -4.84 -15.47
C PRO A 16 -13.82 -5.49 -14.64
N HIS A 17 -14.15 -5.91 -13.42
CA HIS A 17 -13.24 -6.53 -12.46
C HIS A 17 -12.06 -5.66 -11.99
N ALA A 18 -12.08 -4.34 -12.23
CA ALA A 18 -11.09 -3.44 -11.65
C ALA A 18 -11.18 -3.42 -10.11
N ILE A 19 -10.05 -3.16 -9.47
CA ILE A 19 -9.94 -2.90 -8.04
C ILE A 19 -9.88 -1.39 -7.89
N VAL A 20 -10.85 -0.82 -7.19
CA VAL A 20 -10.96 0.63 -7.05
C VAL A 20 -10.07 1.09 -5.91
N LEU A 21 -9.12 1.96 -6.23
CA LEU A 21 -8.28 2.63 -5.24
C LEU A 21 -9.06 3.79 -4.62
N VAL A 22 -9.19 3.77 -3.30
CA VAL A 22 -9.93 4.77 -2.52
C VAL A 22 -9.15 5.21 -1.29
N THR A 23 -9.30 6.46 -0.88
CA THR A 23 -8.83 6.94 0.44
C THR A 23 -9.85 6.65 1.53
N LEU A 24 -9.48 6.79 2.81
CA LEU A 24 -10.43 6.66 3.93
C LEU A 24 -11.60 7.67 3.84
N ASP A 25 -11.33 8.89 3.36
CA ASP A 25 -12.36 9.93 3.19
C ASP A 25 -13.35 9.57 2.08
N GLU A 26 -12.83 9.06 0.95
CA GLU A 26 -13.66 8.55 -0.15
C GLU A 26 -14.43 7.29 0.25
N LEU A 27 -13.85 6.47 1.12
CA LEU A 27 -14.50 5.30 1.70
C LEU A 27 -15.68 5.73 2.59
N SER A 28 -15.55 6.80 3.37
CA SER A 28 -16.66 7.32 4.19
C SER A 28 -17.77 7.99 3.36
N SER A 29 -17.47 8.37 2.12
CA SER A 29 -18.39 9.07 1.23
C SER A 29 -19.38 8.12 0.53
N ASP A 30 -20.56 8.65 0.16
CA ASP A 30 -21.61 7.92 -0.56
C ASP A 30 -21.21 7.46 -1.98
N ALA A 31 -19.98 7.76 -2.42
CA ALA A 31 -19.45 7.36 -3.72
C ALA A 31 -19.41 5.84 -3.95
N LYS A 32 -19.39 5.05 -2.87
CA LYS A 32 -19.51 3.58 -2.95
C LYS A 32 -20.82 3.11 -3.59
N LYS A 33 -21.92 3.85 -3.43
CA LYS A 33 -23.24 3.47 -3.96
C LYS A 33 -23.32 3.56 -5.49
N LEU A 34 -22.41 4.30 -6.10
CA LEU A 34 -22.35 4.49 -7.56
C LEU A 34 -21.62 3.34 -8.27
N LEU A 35 -20.94 2.47 -7.52
CA LEU A 35 -20.18 1.36 -8.08
C LEU A 35 -21.03 0.09 -8.14
N PRO A 36 -20.84 -0.77 -9.15
CA PRO A 36 -21.58 -2.02 -9.28
C PRO A 36 -21.36 -2.94 -8.07
N GLU A 37 -22.40 -3.70 -7.71
CA GLU A 37 -22.34 -4.69 -6.63
C GLU A 37 -21.19 -5.69 -6.88
N GLY A 38 -20.41 -5.98 -5.83
CA GLY A 38 -19.22 -6.85 -5.94
C GLY A 38 -17.93 -6.14 -6.35
N THR A 39 -17.90 -4.81 -6.39
CA THR A 39 -16.66 -4.05 -6.60
C THR A 39 -15.66 -4.34 -5.48
N ARG A 40 -14.40 -4.55 -5.87
CA ARG A 40 -13.28 -4.78 -4.96
C ARG A 40 -12.56 -3.47 -4.67
N PHE A 41 -12.18 -3.26 -3.42
CA PHE A 41 -11.51 -2.03 -3.00
C PHE A 41 -10.06 -2.26 -2.61
N ALA A 42 -9.20 -1.33 -2.98
CA ALA A 42 -7.89 -1.14 -2.38
C ALA A 42 -7.92 0.19 -1.62
N VAL A 43 -7.63 0.18 -0.31
CA VAL A 43 -7.72 1.38 0.51
C VAL A 43 -6.32 1.93 0.76
N THR A 44 -6.06 3.18 0.37
CA THR A 44 -4.82 3.87 0.72
C THR A 44 -4.96 4.63 2.04
N LEU A 45 -3.97 4.47 2.90
CA LEU A 45 -3.92 5.10 4.22
C LEU A 45 -2.47 5.32 4.68
N ARG A 46 -2.28 6.24 5.61
CA ARG A 46 -0.98 6.70 6.10
C ARG A 46 -0.58 6.02 7.42
N GLY A 47 -1.54 5.52 8.20
CA GLY A 47 -1.31 4.92 9.52
C GLY A 47 -1.25 5.93 10.67
N ASP A 48 -1.27 7.24 10.38
CA ASP A 48 -1.35 8.32 11.37
C ASP A 48 -2.80 8.80 11.63
N GLU A 49 -3.80 8.20 10.97
CA GLU A 49 -5.22 8.55 11.13
C GLU A 49 -5.80 8.13 12.48
N SER A 50 -6.88 8.77 12.95
CA SER A 50 -7.49 8.39 14.23
C SER A 50 -8.12 6.98 14.16
N TYR A 51 -8.29 6.32 15.30
CA TYR A 51 -8.97 5.01 15.34
C TYR A 51 -10.41 5.07 14.83
N GLU A 52 -11.09 6.23 15.00
CA GLU A 52 -12.43 6.47 14.46
C GLU A 52 -12.45 6.44 12.92
N GLN A 53 -11.41 6.98 12.27
CA GLN A 53 -11.28 6.92 10.81
C GLN A 53 -10.98 5.49 10.33
N LEU A 54 -10.17 4.74 11.09
CA LEU A 54 -9.85 3.35 10.77
C LEU A 54 -11.06 2.42 10.97
N ASP A 55 -11.98 2.75 11.88
CA ASP A 55 -13.21 1.97 12.10
C ASP A 55 -14.11 1.91 10.87
N VAL A 56 -13.95 2.83 9.91
CA VAL A 56 -14.62 2.74 8.60
C VAL A 56 -14.24 1.43 7.90
N LEU A 57 -13.02 0.91 8.07
CA LEU A 57 -12.58 -0.36 7.48
C LEU A 57 -13.42 -1.56 7.93
N LYS A 58 -13.96 -1.54 9.15
CA LYS A 58 -14.83 -2.60 9.69
C LYS A 58 -16.20 -2.63 9.02
N SER A 59 -16.65 -1.47 8.52
CA SER A 59 -17.97 -1.30 7.92
C SER A 59 -18.04 -1.68 6.44
N VAL A 60 -16.89 -1.97 5.82
CA VAL A 60 -16.78 -2.17 4.37
C VAL A 60 -16.44 -3.61 4.05
N ASP A 61 -17.36 -4.26 3.37
CA ASP A 61 -17.14 -5.56 2.77
C ASP A 61 -16.32 -5.43 1.46
N ASN A 62 -15.59 -6.47 1.09
CA ASN A 62 -14.80 -6.58 -0.16
C ASN A 62 -13.53 -5.69 -0.26
N ILE A 63 -12.93 -5.31 0.87
CA ILE A 63 -11.55 -4.79 0.87
C ILE A 63 -10.61 -5.93 0.48
N THR A 64 -9.87 -5.74 -0.62
CA THR A 64 -8.91 -6.73 -1.14
C THR A 64 -7.53 -6.52 -0.55
N MET A 65 -7.12 -5.27 -0.34
CA MET A 65 -5.80 -4.92 0.20
C MET A 65 -5.78 -3.49 0.75
N LEU A 66 -4.82 -3.22 1.62
CA LEU A 66 -4.49 -1.89 2.11
C LEU A 66 -3.16 -1.43 1.50
N LEU A 67 -3.10 -0.18 1.05
CA LEU A 67 -1.87 0.47 0.63
C LEU A 67 -1.42 1.42 1.75
N HIS A 68 -0.32 1.06 2.41
CA HIS A 68 0.29 1.90 3.42
C HIS A 68 1.23 2.90 2.74
N ASN A 69 0.75 4.13 2.53
CA ASN A 69 1.46 5.19 1.82
C ASN A 69 1.74 6.38 2.74
N VAL A 70 2.96 6.46 3.27
CA VAL A 70 3.45 7.64 4.02
C VAL A 70 4.33 8.49 3.11
N PRO A 71 4.02 9.78 2.89
CA PRO A 71 4.82 10.64 2.04
C PRO A 71 6.32 10.61 2.38
N TYR A 72 7.16 10.53 1.36
CA TYR A 72 8.61 10.45 1.55
C TYR A 72 9.17 11.78 2.06
N GLY A 73 9.96 11.73 3.13
CA GLY A 73 10.58 12.93 3.74
C GLY A 73 9.70 13.66 4.75
N GLU A 74 8.54 13.12 5.12
CA GLU A 74 7.71 13.70 6.17
C GLU A 74 8.20 13.26 7.56
N GLU A 75 8.69 14.21 8.36
CA GLU A 75 9.29 13.95 9.68
C GLU A 75 8.26 13.86 10.83
N LYS A 76 7.00 14.25 10.60
CA LYS A 76 5.99 14.33 11.67
C LYS A 76 5.69 12.97 12.30
N THR A 77 5.71 11.90 11.52
CA THR A 77 5.54 10.53 12.01
C THR A 77 6.35 9.63 11.11
N GLY A 78 7.42 9.05 11.67
CA GLY A 78 8.23 8.09 10.93
C GLY A 78 7.38 6.93 10.42
N ARG A 79 7.57 6.52 9.17
CA ARG A 79 6.80 5.44 8.53
C ARG A 79 6.73 4.17 9.36
N VAL A 80 7.81 3.82 10.08
CA VAL A 80 7.86 2.64 10.95
C VAL A 80 6.85 2.76 12.09
N HIS A 81 6.70 3.94 12.70
CA HIS A 81 5.72 4.16 13.76
C HIS A 81 4.29 4.10 13.23
N ALA A 82 4.02 4.73 12.09
CA ALA A 82 2.71 4.70 11.46
C ALA A 82 2.30 3.27 11.07
N ALA A 83 3.23 2.50 10.49
CA ALA A 83 3.01 1.08 10.17
C ALA A 83 2.70 0.27 11.43
N ARG A 84 3.55 0.33 12.46
CA ARG A 84 3.35 -0.46 13.69
C ARG A 84 1.99 -0.18 14.33
N ARG A 85 1.60 1.09 14.40
CA ARG A 85 0.29 1.50 14.92
C ARG A 85 -0.86 0.96 14.08
N LEU A 86 -0.74 0.99 12.75
CA LEU A 86 -1.73 0.40 11.86
C LEU A 86 -1.87 -1.11 12.11
N PHE A 87 -0.77 -1.85 12.19
CA PHE A 87 -0.81 -3.30 12.43
C PHE A 87 -1.37 -3.64 13.81
N GLU A 88 -1.02 -2.89 14.85
CA GLU A 88 -1.61 -3.05 16.19
C GLU A 88 -3.13 -2.84 16.15
N TYR A 89 -3.61 -1.83 15.41
CA TYR A 89 -5.03 -1.60 15.22
C TYR A 89 -5.72 -2.77 14.48
N LEU A 90 -5.10 -3.26 13.40
CA LEU A 90 -5.63 -4.39 12.62
C LEU A 90 -5.73 -5.65 13.48
N GLU A 91 -4.67 -5.97 14.24
CA GLU A 91 -4.62 -7.12 15.14
C GLU A 91 -5.68 -7.00 16.25
N THR A 92 -5.74 -5.86 16.93
CA THR A 92 -6.71 -5.62 18.01
C THR A 92 -8.16 -5.65 17.50
N SER A 93 -8.37 -5.23 16.26
CA SER A 93 -9.69 -5.24 15.61
C SER A 93 -10.04 -6.57 14.95
N GLY A 94 -9.14 -7.56 14.94
CA GLY A 94 -9.33 -8.85 14.27
C GLY A 94 -9.44 -8.75 12.75
N LEU A 95 -8.88 -7.70 12.15
CA LEU A 95 -8.93 -7.43 10.71
C LEU A 95 -7.69 -8.04 10.04
N ASN A 96 -7.90 -8.91 9.05
CA ASN A 96 -6.82 -9.61 8.36
C ASN A 96 -6.76 -9.23 6.87
N PHE A 97 -6.39 -7.99 6.59
CA PHE A 97 -6.22 -7.49 5.23
C PHE A 97 -4.77 -7.58 4.80
N PRO A 98 -4.47 -7.97 3.54
CA PRO A 98 -3.13 -7.85 3.00
C PRO A 98 -2.68 -6.39 2.98
N VAL A 99 -1.53 -6.08 3.55
CA VAL A 99 -0.97 -4.72 3.60
C VAL A 99 0.23 -4.62 2.69
N ILE A 100 0.15 -3.76 1.67
CA ILE A 100 1.23 -3.46 0.75
C ILE A 100 1.84 -2.11 1.13
N HIS A 101 3.15 -2.08 1.34
CA HIS A 101 3.86 -0.83 1.57
C HIS A 101 4.07 -0.08 0.26
N HIS A 102 3.39 1.05 0.11
CA HIS A 102 3.53 1.93 -1.04
C HIS A 102 4.49 3.07 -0.68
N ILE A 103 5.53 3.24 -1.50
CA ILE A 103 6.50 4.32 -1.38
C ILE A 103 6.58 5.04 -2.71
N ASP A 104 6.23 6.32 -2.72
CA ASP A 104 6.51 7.24 -3.82
C ASP A 104 7.79 8.02 -3.50
N PHE A 105 8.84 7.78 -4.29
CA PHE A 105 10.12 8.44 -4.13
C PHE A 105 10.18 9.75 -4.93
N PRO A 106 10.86 10.79 -4.39
CA PRO A 106 11.03 12.05 -5.09
C PRO A 106 11.80 11.85 -6.40
N LYS A 107 11.44 12.60 -7.45
CA LYS A 107 12.07 12.54 -8.78
C LYS A 107 13.57 12.86 -8.81
N SER A 108 14.11 13.40 -7.72
CA SER A 108 15.53 13.69 -7.56
C SER A 108 16.32 12.53 -6.94
N ILE A 109 15.67 11.45 -6.52
CA ILE A 109 16.34 10.32 -5.87
C ILE A 109 17.25 9.61 -6.89
N ASP A 110 18.46 9.27 -6.46
CA ASP A 110 19.35 8.39 -7.19
C ASP A 110 19.06 6.92 -6.88
N ARG A 111 19.71 6.01 -7.62
CA ARG A 111 19.48 4.57 -7.46
C ARG A 111 19.88 4.06 -6.07
N ASP A 112 21.01 4.53 -5.56
CA ASP A 112 21.51 4.11 -4.26
C ASP A 112 20.61 4.63 -3.13
N GLY A 113 20.22 5.91 -3.20
CA GLY A 113 19.26 6.49 -2.27
C GLY A 113 17.91 5.79 -2.28
N LEU A 114 17.44 5.35 -3.45
CA LEU A 114 16.20 4.57 -3.55
C LEU A 114 16.33 3.21 -2.86
N VAL A 115 17.41 2.45 -3.13
CA VAL A 115 17.62 1.12 -2.52
C VAL A 115 17.76 1.24 -1.00
N ILE A 116 18.57 2.19 -0.53
CA ILE A 116 18.77 2.46 0.90
C ILE A 116 17.46 2.91 1.54
N GLY A 117 16.74 3.82 0.89
CA GLY A 117 15.46 4.34 1.36
C GLY A 117 14.39 3.25 1.45
N ALA A 118 14.26 2.40 0.43
CA ALA A 118 13.34 1.27 0.43
C ALA A 118 13.68 0.27 1.54
N GLY A 119 14.95 -0.11 1.67
CA GLY A 119 15.42 -1.03 2.70
C GLY A 119 15.23 -0.51 4.12
N SER A 120 15.55 0.76 4.36
CA SER A 120 15.47 1.35 5.71
C SER A 120 14.02 1.57 6.16
N ASN A 121 13.14 1.99 5.24
CA ASN A 121 11.77 2.34 5.56
C ASN A 121 10.82 1.14 5.60
N VAL A 122 11.03 0.16 4.73
CA VAL A 122 10.13 -0.99 4.57
C VAL A 122 10.78 -2.30 4.94
N GLY A 123 12.10 -2.44 4.80
CA GLY A 123 12.80 -3.68 5.08
C GLY A 123 12.64 -4.14 6.53
N ALA A 124 12.72 -3.23 7.50
CA ALA A 124 12.52 -3.55 8.92
C ALA A 124 11.09 -4.05 9.20
N LEU A 125 10.08 -3.40 8.61
CA LEU A 125 8.68 -3.79 8.76
C LEU A 125 8.41 -5.18 8.17
N LEU A 126 8.93 -5.45 6.98
CA LEU A 126 8.79 -6.76 6.34
C LEU A 126 9.51 -7.87 7.10
N VAL A 127 10.68 -7.58 7.70
CA VAL A 127 11.39 -8.55 8.56
C VAL A 127 10.59 -8.86 9.83
N ASP A 128 9.91 -7.85 10.39
CA ASP A 128 9.02 -8.00 11.54
C ASP A 128 7.69 -8.71 11.18
N GLY A 129 7.47 -9.06 9.89
CA GLY A 129 6.22 -9.66 9.40
C GLY A 129 5.06 -8.67 9.27
N LEU A 130 5.35 -7.37 9.37
CA LEU A 130 4.39 -6.28 9.30
C LEU A 130 4.22 -5.81 7.85
N GLY A 131 3.72 -6.67 6.97
CA GLY A 131 3.39 -6.36 5.58
C GLY A 131 3.53 -7.55 4.65
N ASP A 132 2.76 -7.54 3.56
CA ASP A 132 2.65 -8.65 2.59
C ASP A 132 3.33 -8.34 1.25
N GLY A 133 3.72 -7.08 1.04
CA GLY A 133 4.31 -6.65 -0.22
C GLY A 133 4.84 -5.23 -0.21
N VAL A 134 5.43 -4.86 -1.33
CA VAL A 134 5.97 -3.51 -1.57
C VAL A 134 5.59 -3.02 -2.96
N LEU A 135 5.23 -1.75 -3.05
CA LEU A 135 5.00 -0.99 -4.27
C LEU A 135 5.95 0.20 -4.26
N LEU A 136 6.98 0.15 -5.10
CA LEU A 136 7.96 1.24 -5.25
C LEU A 136 7.60 2.05 -6.49
N GLU A 137 7.39 3.34 -6.31
CA GLU A 137 7.18 4.30 -7.41
C GLU A 137 8.32 5.31 -7.40
N ALA A 138 8.98 5.49 -8.55
CA ALA A 138 9.94 6.56 -8.75
C ALA A 138 9.90 6.98 -10.22
N GLY A 139 9.31 8.15 -10.49
CA GLY A 139 9.05 8.60 -11.87
C GLY A 139 10.31 8.88 -12.72
N ASN A 140 11.50 8.91 -12.11
CA ASN A 140 12.78 9.12 -12.79
C ASN A 140 13.59 7.81 -12.99
N GLN A 141 13.09 6.66 -12.52
CA GLN A 141 13.81 5.39 -12.61
C GLN A 141 13.15 4.44 -13.61
N GLU A 142 13.96 3.53 -14.14
CA GLU A 142 13.50 2.49 -15.06
C GLU A 142 12.65 1.46 -14.34
N PHE A 143 11.56 1.02 -14.99
CA PHE A 143 10.66 0.01 -14.43
C PHE A 143 11.39 -1.29 -14.04
N GLU A 144 12.35 -1.73 -14.86
CA GLU A 144 13.15 -2.93 -14.57
C GLU A 144 13.97 -2.79 -13.27
N PHE A 145 14.58 -1.62 -13.07
CA PHE A 145 15.31 -1.33 -11.83
C PHE A 145 14.38 -1.32 -10.60
N LEU A 146 13.20 -0.71 -10.71
CA LEU A 146 12.22 -0.71 -9.62
C LEU A 146 11.76 -2.14 -9.28
N ARG A 147 11.41 -2.92 -10.31
CA ARG A 147 11.01 -4.33 -10.17
C ARG A 147 12.09 -5.16 -9.48
N ASP A 148 13.33 -5.05 -9.95
CA ASP A 148 14.45 -5.84 -9.42
C ASP A 148 14.78 -5.42 -7.97
N THR A 149 14.73 -4.12 -7.68
CA THR A 149 14.86 -3.60 -6.32
C THR A 149 13.77 -4.15 -5.39
N SER A 150 12.49 -4.12 -5.81
CA SER A 150 11.39 -4.71 -5.05
C SER A 150 11.58 -6.20 -4.78
N PHE A 151 12.02 -6.97 -5.78
CA PHE A 151 12.27 -8.40 -5.60
C PHE A 151 13.45 -8.69 -4.69
N ASN A 152 14.53 -7.92 -4.80
CA ASN A 152 15.70 -8.05 -3.94
C ASN A 152 15.35 -7.71 -2.50
N LEU A 153 14.54 -6.67 -2.27
CA LEU A 153 14.04 -6.31 -0.95
C LEU A 153 13.22 -7.44 -0.31
N LEU A 154 12.23 -7.97 -1.04
CA LEU A 154 11.39 -9.07 -0.54
C LEU A 154 12.18 -10.36 -0.26
N GLN A 155 13.20 -10.66 -1.08
CA GLN A 155 14.13 -11.78 -0.83
C GLN A 155 14.98 -11.52 0.41
N GLY A 156 15.52 -10.31 0.56
CA GLY A 156 16.33 -9.91 1.72
C GLY A 156 15.57 -10.02 3.04
N CYS A 157 14.27 -9.69 3.03
CA CYS A 157 13.39 -9.80 4.19
C CYS A 157 12.86 -11.22 4.43
N ARG A 158 13.27 -12.23 3.64
CA ARG A 158 12.77 -13.63 3.69
C ARG A 158 11.26 -13.79 3.49
N MET A 159 10.59 -12.75 2.97
CA MET A 159 9.18 -12.80 2.56
C MET A 159 8.98 -13.61 1.26
N ARG A 160 10.07 -13.94 0.57
CA ARG A 160 10.08 -14.80 -0.62
C ARG A 160 11.06 -15.95 -0.43
N ASN A 161 10.55 -17.18 -0.39
CA ASN A 161 11.35 -18.38 -0.13
C ASN A 161 12.07 -18.93 -1.39
N THR A 162 11.60 -18.61 -2.60
CA THR A 162 12.15 -19.14 -3.86
C THR A 162 12.70 -18.05 -4.78
N LYS A 163 13.99 -18.19 -5.10
CA LYS A 163 14.68 -17.42 -6.13
C LYS A 163 14.22 -17.93 -7.49
N THR A 164 13.53 -17.12 -8.27
CA THR A 164 13.20 -17.48 -9.66
C THR A 164 14.45 -17.26 -10.48
N VAL A 165 15.18 -18.33 -10.75
CA VAL A 165 16.26 -18.33 -11.74
C VAL A 165 15.58 -18.04 -13.09
N ARG A 166 15.85 -16.87 -13.67
CA ARG A 166 15.56 -16.61 -15.08
C ARG A 166 16.64 -17.26 -15.93
#